data_AF-J1Q271-F1
#
_entry.id   AF-J1Q271-F1
#
_cell.length_a   1.000
_cell.length_b   1.000
_cell.length_c   1.000
_cell.angle_alpha   90.00
_cell.angle_beta   90.00
_cell.angle_gamma   90.00
#
_symmetry.space_group_name_H-M   'P 1'
#
loop_
_entity.id
_entity.type
_entity.pdbx_description
1 polymer ?
#
loop_
_entity_poly.entity_id
_entity_poly.type
_entity_poly.pdbx_seq_one_letter_code
_entity_poly.pdbx_strand_id
1 'polypeptide(L)' 'MAMWTLLKEHTGLTESELRKYVDKVDLMDGKADGKVDTREKCNCTLCGRTILTTALACPYCGGRLHRKSVFSRV' A
#
# COMPACT_ATOMS: atom_id res chain seq x y z
N MET A 1 18.69 -7.68 2.31
CA MET A 1 19.83 -6.77 2.02
C MET A 1 20.93 -7.47 1.21
N ALA A 2 20.62 -8.38 0.27
CA ALA A 2 21.67 -9.11 -0.46
C ALA A 2 22.11 -8.38 -1.74
N MET A 3 21.15 -7.88 -2.51
CA MET A 3 21.40 -7.26 -3.82
C MET A 3 22.14 -5.92 -3.75
N TRP A 4 21.81 -5.05 -2.78
CA TRP A 4 22.49 -3.76 -2.61
C TRP A 4 23.97 -3.90 -2.23
N THR A 5 24.29 -4.84 -1.34
CA THR A 5 25.66 -5.10 -0.91
C THR A 5 26.53 -5.57 -2.09
N LEU A 6 26.03 -6.51 -2.89
CA LEU A 6 26.72 -6.97 -4.10
C LEU A 6 26.95 -5.84 -5.11
N LEU A 7 25.94 -4.99 -5.33
CA LEU A 7 26.09 -3.83 -6.21
C LEU A 7 27.17 -2.87 -5.71
N LYS A 8 27.16 -2.56 -4.41
CA LYS A 8 28.13 -1.64 -3.79
C LYS A 8 29.57 -2.15 -3.92
N GLU A 9 29.78 -3.46 -3.77
CA GLU A 9 31.10 -4.09 -3.88
C GLU A 9 31.67 -4.07 -5.31
N HIS A 10 30.82 -4.10 -6.34
CA HIS A 10 31.25 -4.27 -7.73
C HIS A 10 31.12 -3.02 -8.62
N THR A 11 30.47 -1.95 -8.16
CA THR A 11 30.16 -0.79 -9.03
C THR A 11 30.66 0.56 -8.51
N GLY A 12 31.15 0.63 -7.27
CA GLY A 12 31.57 1.89 -6.64
C GLY A 12 30.43 2.88 -6.38
N LEU A 13 29.19 2.48 -6.64
CA LEU A 13 28.01 3.31 -6.47
C LEU A 13 27.83 3.72 -5.01
N THR A 14 27.57 5.00 -4.81
CA THR A 14 27.25 5.53 -3.50
C THR A 14 25.77 5.41 -3.21
N GLU A 15 25.42 5.38 -1.93
CA GLU A 15 24.01 5.38 -1.49
C GLU A 15 23.25 6.62 -1.98
N SER A 16 23.95 7.75 -2.13
CA SER A 16 23.39 8.98 -2.67
C SER A 16 22.97 8.86 -4.14
N GLU A 17 23.69 8.06 -4.92
CA GLU A 17 23.37 7.80 -6.33
C GLU A 17 22.22 6.82 -6.45
N LEU A 18 22.21 5.76 -5.62
CA LEU A 18 21.06 4.86 -5.54
C LEU A 18 19.78 5.66 -5.27
N ARG A 19 19.80 6.57 -4.30
CA ARG A 19 18.64 7.41 -3.97
C ARG A 19 18.16 8.23 -5.18
N LYS A 20 19.09 8.87 -5.91
CA LYS A 20 18.77 9.61 -7.14
C LYS A 20 18.16 8.70 -8.22
N TYR A 21 18.63 7.46 -8.35
CA TYR A 21 18.06 6.51 -9.30
C TYR A 21 16.68 6.01 -8.87
N VAL A 22 16.47 5.77 -7.58
CA VAL A 22 15.14 5.45 -7.03
C VAL A 22 14.16 6.58 -7.31
N ASP A 23 14.54 7.83 -7.00
CA ASP A 23 13.71 9.00 -7.26
C ASP A 23 13.40 9.16 -8.75
N LYS A 24 14.36 8.88 -9.64
CA LYS A 24 14.14 8.90 -11.09
C LYS A 24 13.21 7.80 -11.57
N VAL A 25 13.38 6.58 -11.07
CA VAL A 25 12.54 5.43 -11.45
C VAL A 25 11.10 5.64 -11.00
N ASP A 26 10.89 6.18 -9.80
CA ASP A 26 9.56 6.54 -9.27
C ASP A 26 8.83 7.54 -10.19
N LEU A 27 9.56 8.52 -10.74
CA LEU A 27 9.02 9.51 -11.68
C LEU A 27 8.82 9.00 -13.12
N MET A 28 9.45 7.88 -13.49
CA MET A 28 9.40 7.34 -14.86
C MET A 28 8.18 6.47 -15.15
N ASP A 29 7.44 6.00 -14.14
CA ASP A 29 6.23 5.19 -14.34
C ASP A 29 4.98 6.01 -14.73
N GLY A 30 5.13 7.32 -15.01
CA GLY A 30 4.12 8.16 -15.66
C GLY A 30 2.79 8.34 -14.91
N LYS A 31 2.65 7.70 -13.76
CA LYS A 31 1.63 7.91 -12.75
C LYS A 31 2.37 8.00 -11.43
N ALA A 32 2.29 9.16 -10.78
CA ALA A 32 2.29 9.14 -9.33
C ALA A 32 1.21 8.11 -8.97
N ASP A 33 1.60 6.99 -8.36
CA ASP A 33 0.65 6.03 -7.83
C ASP A 33 -0.13 6.82 -6.79
N GLY A 34 -1.27 7.38 -7.23
CA GLY A 34 -1.93 8.47 -6.55
C GLY A 34 -2.18 7.98 -5.14
N LYS A 35 -1.52 8.64 -4.16
CA LYS A 35 -1.54 8.31 -2.73
C LYS A 35 -2.68 7.36 -2.47
N VAL A 36 -2.40 6.07 -2.24
CA VAL A 36 -3.43 5.05 -2.02
C VAL A 36 -4.48 5.69 -1.14
N ASP A 37 -5.59 6.08 -1.77
CA ASP A 37 -6.57 6.93 -1.13
C ASP A 37 -6.99 6.11 0.07
N THR A 38 -6.73 6.61 1.29
CA THR A 38 -6.86 5.81 2.50
C THR A 38 -8.32 5.45 2.65
N ARG A 39 -8.68 4.32 2.03
CA ARG A 39 -10.02 3.79 1.89
C ARG A 39 -10.69 3.89 3.24
N GLU A 40 -11.88 4.45 3.24
CA GLU A 40 -12.68 4.72 4.43
C GLU A 40 -12.53 3.58 5.45
N LYS A 41 -12.19 3.93 6.69
CA LYS A 41 -12.05 2.96 7.78
C LYS A 41 -13.41 2.83 8.47
N CYS A 42 -13.81 1.62 8.79
CA CYS A 42 -14.99 1.35 9.62
C CYS A 42 -14.61 0.49 10.81
N ASN A 43 -15.46 0.47 11.84
CA ASN A 43 -15.29 -0.44 12.97
C ASN A 43 -16.09 -1.71 12.71
N CYS A 44 -15.48 -2.86 12.97
CA CYS A 44 -16.17 -4.14 12.93
C CYS A 44 -17.26 -4.18 14.01
N THR A 45 -18.49 -4.51 13.63
CA THR A 45 -19.62 -4.62 14.57
C THR A 45 -19.52 -5.80 15.53
N LEU A 46 -18.69 -6.80 15.25
CA LEU A 46 -18.50 -7.97 16.11
C LEU A 46 -17.36 -7.81 17.12
N CYS A 47 -16.22 -7.29 16.68
CA CYS A 47 -15.02 -7.21 17.53
C CYS A 47 -14.54 -5.78 17.82
N GLY A 48 -15.25 -4.75 17.33
CA GLY A 48 -14.96 -3.34 17.57
C GLY A 48 -13.70 -2.79 16.90
N ARG A 49 -12.90 -3.63 16.25
CA ARG A 49 -11.62 -3.21 15.64
C ARG A 49 -11.83 -2.40 14.39
N THR A 50 -10.98 -1.41 14.20
CA THR A 50 -10.92 -0.61 12.98
C THR A 50 -10.37 -1.44 11.83
N ILE A 51 -11.05 -1.40 10.70
CA ILE A 51 -10.81 -2.20 9.51
C ILE A 51 -11.06 -1.35 8.26
N LEU A 52 -10.55 -1.82 7.12
CA LEU A 52 -10.80 -1.19 5.83
C LEU A 52 -12.20 -1.56 5.33
N THR A 53 -12.97 -0.57 4.84
CA THR A 53 -14.31 -0.79 4.26
C THR A 53 -14.30 -1.69 3.01
N THR A 54 -13.14 -1.90 2.40
CA THR A 54 -12.97 -2.81 1.26
C THR A 54 -12.83 -4.27 1.66
N ALA A 55 -12.63 -4.59 2.94
CA ALA A 55 -12.53 -5.97 3.39
C ALA A 55 -13.90 -6.67 3.25
N LEU A 56 -13.90 -7.91 2.75
CA LEU A 56 -15.13 -8.74 2.64
C LEU A 56 -15.58 -9.28 4.00
N ALA A 57 -14.62 -9.52 4.88
CA ALA A 57 -14.81 -9.96 6.26
C ALA A 57 -13.76 -9.29 7.15
N CYS A 58 -14.05 -9.21 8.45
CA CYS A 58 -13.10 -8.68 9.42
C CYS A 58 -11.86 -9.58 9.45
N PRO A 59 -10.65 -9.04 9.21
CA PRO A 59 -9.42 -9.83 9.21
C PRO A 59 -9.06 -10.37 10.60
N TYR A 60 -9.71 -9.86 11.66
CA TYR A 60 -9.43 -10.28 13.03
C TYR A 60 -10.40 -11.36 13.54
N CYS A 61 -11.70 -11.22 13.30
CA CYS A 61 -12.71 -12.14 13.85
C CYS A 61 -13.49 -12.93 12.78
N GLY A 62 -13.25 -12.68 11.49
CA GLY A 62 -13.98 -13.32 10.39
C GLY A 62 -15.42 -12.84 10.20
N GLY A 63 -15.89 -11.87 10.99
CA GLY A 63 -17.23 -11.30 10.87
C GLY A 63 -17.50 -10.72 9.48
N ARG A 64 -18.65 -11.06 8.88
CA ARG A 64 -19.08 -10.44 7.61
C ARG A 64 -19.29 -8.94 7.79
N LEU A 65 -18.80 -8.18 6.83
CA LEU A 65 -18.90 -6.72 6.85
C LEU A 65 -20.02 -6.29 5.93
N HIS A 66 -20.90 -5.42 6.42
CA HIS A 66 -21.97 -4.85 5.62
C HIS A 66 -21.41 -3.75 4.73
N ARG A 67 -20.99 -4.11 3.52
CA ARG A 67 -20.51 -3.15 2.52
C ARG A 67 -21.69 -2.30 2.03
N LYS A 68 -21.54 -0.98 1.95
CA LYS A 68 -22.42 -0.17 1.11
C LYS A 68 -22.08 -0.47 -0.35
N SER A 69 -22.99 -1.13 -1.06
CA SER A 69 -22.82 -1.34 -2.50
C SER A 69 -22.75 0.02 -3.19
N VAL A 70 -21.79 0.20 -4.09
CA VAL A 70 -21.72 1.43 -4.92
C VAL A 70 -22.98 1.55 -5.80
N PHE A 71 -23.68 0.44 -6.04
CA PHE A 71 -24.92 0.36 -6.80
C PHE A 71 -26.18 0.59 -5.97
N SER A 72 -26.10 0.91 -4.66
CA SER A 72 -27.29 1.19 -3.85
C SER A 72 -27.77 2.65 -3.95
N ARG A 73 -27.38 3.38 -5.01
CA ARG A 73 -27.76 4.77 -5.31
C ARG A 73 -28.44 4.88 -6.69
N VAL A 74 -29.30 3.92 -7.03
CA VAL A 74 -30.21 4.02 -8.19
C VAL A 74 -31.64 3.96 -7.70
#